data_AF-A0A1N6L281-F1
#
_entry.id   AF-A0A1N6L281-F1
#
_cell.length_a   1.000
_cell.length_b   1.000
_cell.length_c   1.000
_cell.angle_alpha   90.00
_cell.angle_beta   90.00
_cell.angle_gamma   90.00
#
_symmetry.space_group_name_H-M   'P 1'
#
loop_
_entity.id
_entity.type
_entity.pdbx_description
1 polymer ?
#
loop_
_entity_poly.entity_id
_entity_poly.type
_entity_poly.pdbx_seq_one_letter_code
_entity_poly.pdbx_strand_id
1 'polypeptide(L)' 'MPIVELGVAEAYELLSGRFGIVGLPPLEAIENEDWGRDFLLSRFQELPAQALAEAGLSWDDPDPDEPAVNPSPI' A
#
# COMPACT_ATOMS: atom_id res chain seq x y z
N MET A 1 -1.53 -2.55 8.16
CA MET A 1 -2.42 -1.40 7.88
C MET A 1 -2.97 -1.61 6.48
N PRO A 2 -4.29 -1.51 6.29
CA PRO A 2 -4.89 -1.73 4.98
C PRO A 2 -4.47 -0.62 4.02
N ILE A 3 -3.94 -0.98 2.85
CA ILE A 3 -3.53 -0.03 1.80
C ILE A 3 -4.72 0.80 1.36
N VAL A 4 -5.91 0.19 1.36
CA VAL A 4 -7.17 0.88 1.04
C VAL A 4 -7.54 1.95 2.05
N GLU A 5 -6.96 1.99 3.24
CA GLU A 5 -7.24 3.04 4.24
C GLU A 5 -6.27 4.23 4.15
N LEU A 6 -5.21 4.13 3.35
CA LEU A 6 -4.24 5.20 3.20
C LEU A 6 -4.87 6.44 2.54
N GLY A 7 -4.54 7.63 3.06
CA GLY A 7 -4.78 8.89 2.37
C GLY A 7 -3.93 9.00 1.09
N VAL A 8 -4.34 9.87 0.16
CA VAL A 8 -3.63 10.06 -1.13
C VAL A 8 -2.18 10.51 -0.91
N ALA A 9 -1.96 11.50 -0.02
CA ALA A 9 -0.62 11.97 0.31
C ALA A 9 0.25 10.87 0.95
N GLU A 10 -0.31 10.08 1.87
CA GLU A 10 0.40 8.98 2.52
C GLU A 10 0.79 7.89 1.53
N ALA A 11 -0.16 7.47 0.68
CA ALA A 11 0.07 6.52 -0.39
C ALA A 11 1.17 7.01 -1.35
N TYR A 12 1.16 8.30 -1.70
CA TYR A 12 2.15 8.92 -2.56
C TYR A 12 3.56 8.88 -1.97
N GLU A 13 3.71 9.28 -0.71
CA GLU A 13 5.00 9.28 0.01
C GLU A 13 5.55 7.87 0.16
N LEU A 14 4.69 6.88 0.41
CA LEU A 14 5.12 5.48 0.46
C LEU A 14 5.62 5.00 -0.90
N LEU A 15 4.87 5.24 -1.98
CA LEU A 15 5.26 4.80 -3.32
C LEU A 15 6.54 5.49 -3.81
N SER A 16 6.64 6.81 -3.68
CA SER A 16 7.80 7.58 -4.14
C SER A 16 9.01 7.43 -3.22
N GLY A 17 8.81 7.55 -1.91
CA GLY A 17 9.88 7.58 -0.92
C GLY A 17 10.35 6.20 -0.47
N ARG A 18 9.43 5.29 -0.16
CA ARG A 18 9.78 3.96 0.38
C ARG A 18 10.00 2.93 -0.74
N PHE A 19 9.14 2.90 -1.74
CA PHE A 19 9.22 1.93 -2.83
C PHE A 19 10.01 2.45 -4.05
N GLY A 20 10.38 3.72 -4.06
CA GLY A 20 11.18 4.32 -5.13
C GLY A 20 10.47 4.35 -6.49
N ILE A 21 9.14 4.33 -6.51
CA ILE A 21 8.36 4.43 -7.75
C ILE A 21 8.54 5.81 -8.34
N VAL A 22 9.07 5.84 -9.56
CA VAL A 22 9.27 7.06 -10.35
C VAL A 22 8.13 7.22 -11.37
N GLY A 23 7.89 8.46 -11.81
CA GLY A 23 6.87 8.76 -12.82
C GLY A 23 5.45 8.87 -12.27
N LEU A 24 5.29 9.04 -10.96
CA LEU A 24 4.02 9.45 -10.38
C LEU A 24 3.73 10.92 -10.78
N PRO A 25 2.46 11.28 -11.07
CA PRO A 25 2.07 12.67 -11.22
C PRO A 25 2.40 13.49 -9.96
N PRO A 26 2.48 14.82 -10.03
CA PRO A 26 2.60 15.65 -8.82
C PRO A 26 1.45 15.39 -7.84
N LEU A 27 1.72 15.37 -6.52
CA LEU A 27 0.69 15.12 -5.51
C LEU A 27 -0.51 16.06 -5.65
N GLU A 28 -0.26 17.35 -5.90
CA GLU A 28 -1.29 18.36 -6.12
C GLU A 28 -2.25 18.03 -7.30
N ALA A 29 -1.75 17.28 -8.29
CA ALA A 29 -2.52 16.89 -9.48
C ALA A 29 -3.39 15.64 -9.25
N ILE A 30 -3.21 14.93 -8.14
CA ILE A 30 -3.94 13.70 -7.81
C ILE A 30 -4.74 13.79 -6.51
N GLU A 31 -4.33 14.64 -5.56
CA GLU A 31 -4.94 14.73 -4.22
C GLU A 31 -6.38 15.25 -4.26
N ASN A 32 -6.68 16.16 -5.19
CA ASN A 32 -8.01 16.75 -5.33
C ASN A 32 -8.87 16.07 -6.39
N GLU A 33 -8.34 15.02 -7.02
CA GLU A 33 -8.98 14.38 -8.16
C GLU A 33 -9.48 12.99 -7.81
N ASP A 34 -10.68 12.65 -8.27
CA ASP A 34 -11.31 11.35 -7.98
C ASP A 34 -10.48 10.15 -8.47
N TRP A 35 -9.64 10.33 -9.50
CA TRP A 35 -8.81 9.26 -10.07
C TRP A 35 -7.47 9.06 -9.36
N GLY A 36 -7.05 10.00 -8.51
CA GLY A 36 -5.71 9.99 -7.91
C GLY A 36 -5.48 8.78 -7.00
N ARG A 37 -6.47 8.48 -6.15
CA ARG A 37 -6.42 7.33 -5.24
C ARG A 37 -6.38 6.01 -6.00
N ASP A 38 -7.28 5.81 -6.96
CA ASP A 38 -7.32 4.58 -7.75
C ASP A 38 -6.02 4.34 -8.50
N PHE A 39 -5.41 5.41 -9.04
CA PHE A 39 -4.10 5.33 -9.66
C PHE A 39 -3.02 4.85 -8.68
N LEU A 40 -2.94 5.43 -7.47
CA LEU A 40 -1.95 5.00 -6.48
C LEU A 40 -2.18 3.55 -6.01
N LEU A 41 -3.43 3.15 -5.80
CA LEU A 41 -3.77 1.76 -5.49
C LEU A 41 -3.31 0.81 -6.59
N SER A 42 -3.46 1.17 -7.86
CA SER A 42 -2.95 0.36 -8.98
C SER A 42 -1.43 0.15 -8.89
N ARG A 43 -0.67 1.15 -8.43
CA ARG A 43 0.79 1.03 -8.26
C ARG A 43 1.18 0.11 -7.12
N PHE A 44 0.42 0.09 -6.03
CA PHE A 44 0.63 -0.89 -4.98
C PHE A 44 0.38 -2.32 -5.46
N GLN A 45 -0.54 -2.54 -6.42
CA GLN A 45 -0.80 -3.89 -6.96
C GLN A 45 0.35 -4.42 -7.82
N GLU A 46 1.15 -3.53 -8.38
CA GLU A 46 2.36 -3.88 -9.14
C GLU A 46 3.53 -4.27 -8.22
N LEU A 47 3.44 -3.98 -6.91
CA LEU A 47 4.49 -4.30 -5.93
C LEU A 47 4.32 -5.72 -5.37
N PRO A 48 5.44 -6.41 -5.04
CA PRO A 48 5.36 -7.72 -4.42
C PRO A 48 4.78 -7.63 -3.01
N ALA A 49 3.86 -8.54 -2.69
CA ALA A 49 3.19 -8.61 -1.37
C ALA A 49 4.19 -8.66 -0.19
N GLN A 50 5.35 -9.30 -0.37
CA GLN A 50 6.41 -9.33 0.64
C GLN A 50 6.92 -7.92 0.97
N ALA A 51 7.16 -7.07 -0.03
CA ALA A 51 7.66 -5.72 0.17
C ALA A 51 6.59 -4.80 0.80
N LEU A 52 5.32 -5.02 0.46
CA LEU A 52 4.19 -4.35 1.12
C LEU A 52 4.13 -4.73 2.60
N ALA A 53 4.23 -6.02 2.91
CA ALA A 53 4.24 -6.52 4.29
C ALA A 53 5.45 -6.00 5.09
N GLU A 54 6.64 -5.91 4.49
CA GLU A 54 7.82 -5.28 5.11
C GLU A 54 7.61 -3.79 5.41
N ALA A 55 6.72 -3.13 4.67
CA ALA A 55 6.26 -1.77 4.93
C ALA A 55 5.12 -1.68 5.96
N GLY A 56 4.66 -2.82 6.51
CA GLY A 56 3.51 -2.89 7.39
C GLY A 56 2.17 -2.69 6.68
N LEU A 57 2.17 -2.82 5.35
CA LEU A 57 1.01 -2.63 4.48
C LEU A 57 0.40 -3.99 4.10
N SER A 58 -0.92 -4.05 4.08
CA SER A 58 -1.71 -5.23 3.66
C SER A 58 -2.86 -4.79 2.76
N TRP A 59 -3.33 -5.66 1.87
CA TRP A 59 -4.56 -5.39 1.11
C TRP A 59 -5.81 -5.66 1.94
N ASP A 60 -5.74 -6.68 2.78
CA ASP A 60 -6.78 -7.04 3.73
C ASP A 60 -6.72 -6.17 4.99
N ASP A 61 -7.89 -6.01 5.61
CA ASP A 61 -7.98 -5.59 7.00
C ASP A 61 -7.25 -6.63 7.85
N PRO A 62 -6.30 -6.25 8.73
CA PRO A 62 -5.73 -7.22 9.65
C PRO A 62 -6.86 -7.65 10.58
N ASP A 63 -7.52 -8.76 10.27
CA ASP A 63 -8.45 -9.43 11.18
C ASP A 63 -7.73 -9.56 12.53
N PRO A 64 -8.22 -8.89 13.60
CA PRO A 64 -7.52 -8.87 14.89
C PRO A 64 -7.48 -10.25 15.59
N ASP A 65 -8.05 -11.27 14.95
CA ASP A 65 -8.24 -12.63 15.45
C ASP A 65 -7.57 -13.72 14.59
N GLU A 66 -6.72 -13.38 13.60
CA GLU A 66 -5.90 -14.42 12.95
C GLU A 66 -4.73 -14.83 13.86
N PRO A 67 -4.74 -16.03 14.47
CA PRO A 67 -3.56 -16.52 15.16
C PRO A 67 -2.47 -16.70 14.10
N ALA A 68 -1.36 -15.99 14.27
CA ALA A 68 -0.13 -16.19 13.52
C ALA A 68 0.05 -17.69 13.28
N VAL A 69 -0.11 -18.12 12.03
CA VAL A 69 0.00 -19.51 11.63
C VAL A 69 1.41 -19.94 12.00
N ASN A 70 1.57 -20.57 13.16
CA ASN A 70 2.82 -21.14 13.60
C ASN A 70 3.15 -22.26 12.60
N PRO A 71 4.24 -22.17 11.83
CA PRO A 71 4.66 -23.34 11.09
C PRO A 71 5.28 -24.36 12.06
N SER A 72 4.75 -25.57 12.01
CA SER A 72 5.43 -26.87 12.28
C SER A 72 5.47 -27.38 13.74
N PRO A 73 5.64 -28.70 13.98
CA PRO A 73 6.12 -29.75 13.05
C PRO A 73 5.27 -31.03 12.95
N ILE A 74 5.59 -31.83 11.92
CA ILE A 74 5.24 -33.25 11.75
C ILE A 74 5.91 -34.09 12.85
#